data_AF-A0A7V1D5T7-F1
#
_entry.id   AF-A0A7V1D5T7-F1
#
_cell.length_a   1.000
_cell.length_b   1.000
_cell.length_c   1.000
_cell.angle_alpha   90.00
_cell.angle_beta   90.00
_cell.angle_gamma   90.00
#
_symmetry.space_group_name_H-M   'P 1'
#
loop_
_entity.id
_entity.type
_entity.pdbx_description
1 polymer ?
#
loop_
_entity_poly.entity_id
_entity_poly.type
_entity_poly.pdbx_seq_one_letter_code
_entity_poly.pdbx_strand_id
1 'polypeptide(L)'
;MNRRLITLLLALTVGSLIYWGLALELELRTGLAILSMVTILWVTETFHITVTALLIPLLAVISGIFTVAESLVNFAHPIIFLFLGGFALAAALKRQGLDRRIALLVMRIARGQMNLGVILLFAVTAFTSMWISNTATTAMMLPLALGLLSALPYEKNRRTYWFVLLGIAYSANIGGIGTLVGSPPNAIAAAAMGIGFAQWLQFGLPTVLVMFPL
;
A
#
# COMPACT_ATOMS: atom_id res chain seq x y z
N MET A 1 24.98 18.83 -8.92
CA MET A 1 23.89 18.47 -9.87
C MET A 1 22.71 17.96 -9.07
N ASN A 2 21.48 18.47 -9.31
CA ASN A 2 20.29 18.09 -8.54
C ASN A 2 20.00 16.58 -8.75
N ARG A 3 19.85 15.79 -7.68
CA ARG A 3 19.61 14.33 -7.75
C ARG A 3 18.46 13.98 -8.70
N ARG A 4 17.39 14.79 -8.71
CA ARG A 4 16.25 14.60 -9.63
C ARG A 4 16.61 14.81 -11.10
N LEU A 5 17.51 15.74 -11.39
CA LEU A 5 18.01 15.97 -12.73
C LEU A 5 18.86 14.77 -13.20
N ILE A 6 19.68 14.21 -12.32
CA ILE A 6 20.50 13.03 -12.63
C ILE A 6 19.61 11.83 -12.99
N THR A 7 18.60 11.55 -12.17
CA THR A 7 17.71 10.41 -12.37
C THR A 7 16.80 10.59 -13.58
N LEU A 8 16.37 11.83 -13.87
CA LEU A 8 15.66 12.16 -15.10
C LEU A 8 16.53 11.95 -16.35
N LEU A 9 17.76 12.46 -16.34
CA LEU A 9 18.70 12.25 -17.44
C LEU A 9 19.01 10.76 -17.63
N LEU A 10 19.16 10.00 -16.54
CA LEU A 10 19.32 8.55 -16.59
C LEU A 10 18.12 7.87 -17.25
N ALA A 11 16.89 8.22 -16.84
CA ALA A 11 15.68 7.64 -17.42
C ALA A 11 15.55 7.95 -18.92
N LEU A 12 15.84 9.18 -19.33
CA LEU A 12 15.80 9.61 -20.73
C LEU A 12 16.88 8.94 -21.58
N THR A 13 18.10 8.84 -21.04
CA THR A 13 19.22 8.20 -21.75
C THR A 13 18.97 6.70 -21.93
N VAL A 14 18.56 5.99 -20.88
CA VAL A 14 18.20 4.56 -20.98
C VAL A 14 17.05 4.34 -21.96
N GLY A 15 15.96 5.12 -21.86
CA GLY A 15 14.84 5.04 -22.80
C GLY A 15 15.26 5.28 -24.25
N SER A 16 16.10 6.29 -24.48
CA SER A 16 16.61 6.62 -25.83
C SER A 16 17.52 5.53 -26.38
N LEU A 17 18.41 4.98 -25.57
CA LEU A 17 19.29 3.88 -25.97
C LEU A 17 18.50 2.63 -26.35
N ILE A 18 17.42 2.32 -25.64
CA ILE A 18 16.54 1.19 -25.97
C ILE A 18 15.78 1.45 -27.28
N TYR A 19 15.21 2.64 -27.44
CA TYR A 19 14.42 3.01 -28.62
C TYR A 19 15.25 3.00 -29.91
N TRP A 20 16.47 3.54 -29.87
CA TRP A 20 17.35 3.66 -31.05
C TRP A 20 18.34 2.51 -31.22
N GLY A 21 18.70 1.81 -30.13
CA GLY A 21 19.75 0.80 -30.11
C GLY A 21 19.27 -0.64 -30.30
N LEU A 22 17.99 -0.93 -30.11
CA LEU A 22 17.45 -2.27 -30.31
C LEU A 22 16.87 -2.44 -31.72
N ALA A 23 17.34 -3.46 -32.43
CA ALA A 23 16.81 -3.91 -33.72
C ALA A 23 15.54 -4.78 -33.52
N LEU A 24 14.51 -4.19 -32.90
CA LEU A 24 13.20 -4.81 -32.68
C LEU A 24 12.12 -4.05 -33.45
N GLU A 25 10.93 -4.65 -33.54
CA GLU A 25 9.74 -4.00 -34.07
C GLU A 25 9.46 -2.67 -33.34
N LEU A 26 8.90 -1.70 -34.07
CA LEU A 26 8.67 -0.33 -33.58
C LEU A 26 7.83 -0.31 -32.30
N GLU A 27 6.79 -1.12 -32.22
CA GLU A 27 5.92 -1.19 -31.05
C GLU A 27 6.68 -1.76 -29.83
N LEU A 28 7.42 -2.85 -30.03
CA LEU A 28 8.15 -3.53 -28.95
C LEU A 28 9.28 -2.66 -28.38
N ARG A 29 10.10 -2.02 -29.23
CA ARG A 29 11.17 -1.14 -28.77
C ARG A 29 10.63 0.08 -28.02
N THR A 30 9.49 0.61 -28.46
CA THR A 30 8.85 1.77 -27.83
C THR A 30 8.25 1.40 -26.48
N GLY A 31 7.55 0.26 -26.39
CA GLY A 31 7.04 -0.27 -25.12
C GLY A 31 8.15 -0.50 -24.10
N LEU A 32 9.28 -1.10 -24.51
CA LEU A 32 10.44 -1.33 -23.64
C LEU A 32 11.11 -0.02 -23.19
N ALA A 33 11.19 0.98 -24.07
CA ALA A 33 11.75 2.29 -23.75
C ALA A 33 10.90 3.00 -22.69
N ILE A 34 9.57 3.03 -22.87
CA ILE A 34 8.62 3.61 -21.90
C ILE A 34 8.68 2.84 -20.57
N LEU A 35 8.64 1.50 -20.61
CA LEU A 35 8.71 0.66 -19.43
C LEU A 35 9.97 0.94 -18.59
N SER A 36 11.14 0.98 -19.25
CA SER A 36 12.42 1.19 -18.57
C SER A 36 12.51 2.60 -17.99
N MET A 37 12.08 3.61 -18.74
CA MET A 37 12.04 5.00 -18.28
C MET A 37 11.13 5.15 -17.06
N VAL A 38 9.91 4.65 -17.12
CA VAL A 38 8.91 4.70 -16.04
C VAL A 38 9.40 3.94 -14.81
N THR A 39 10.02 2.77 -14.99
CA THR A 39 10.60 1.98 -13.90
C THR A 39 11.67 2.78 -13.15
N ILE A 40 12.60 3.42 -13.86
CA ILE A 40 13.61 4.28 -13.23
C ILE A 40 12.93 5.41 -12.47
N LEU A 41 11.97 6.11 -13.08
CA LEU A 41 11.28 7.25 -12.45
C LEU A 41 10.49 6.87 -11.19
N TRP A 42 9.87 5.68 -11.15
CA TRP A 42 9.18 5.16 -9.98
C TRP A 42 10.15 4.73 -8.88
N VAL A 43 11.18 3.95 -9.21
CA VAL A 43 12.14 3.46 -8.20
C VAL A 43 12.93 4.60 -7.56
N THR A 44 13.27 5.63 -8.35
CA THR A 44 14.03 6.77 -7.82
C THR A 44 13.14 7.88 -7.26
N GLU A 45 11.80 7.75 -7.37
CA GLU A 45 10.81 8.77 -7.01
C GLU A 45 11.22 10.18 -7.48
N THR A 46 11.67 10.29 -8.74
CA THR A 46 12.13 11.58 -9.31
C THR A 46 11.01 12.63 -9.28
N PHE A 47 9.81 12.18 -9.63
CA PHE A 47 8.55 12.89 -9.48
C PHE A 47 7.66 12.12 -8.51
N HIS A 48 6.58 12.75 -8.05
CA HIS A 48 5.53 12.04 -7.31
C HIS A 48 5.01 10.85 -8.14
N ILE A 49 4.76 9.70 -7.52
CA ILE A 49 4.40 8.44 -8.20
C ILE A 49 3.22 8.62 -9.17
N THR A 50 2.24 9.45 -8.78
CA THR A 50 1.08 9.81 -9.63
C THR A 50 1.48 10.60 -10.88
N VAL A 51 2.45 11.51 -10.80
CA VAL A 51 2.95 12.25 -11.97
C VAL A 51 3.61 11.28 -12.93
N THR A 52 4.44 10.37 -12.43
CA THR A 52 5.05 9.30 -13.24
C THR A 52 3.98 8.39 -13.87
N ALA A 53 2.90 8.07 -13.15
CA ALA A 53 1.79 7.28 -13.69
C ALA A 53 1.05 8.01 -14.85
N LEU A 54 0.90 9.33 -14.77
CA LEU A 54 0.31 10.14 -15.85
C LEU A 54 1.25 10.33 -17.04
N LEU A 55 2.57 10.17 -16.86
CA LEU A 55 3.52 10.17 -17.98
C LEU A 55 3.35 8.94 -18.88
N ILE A 56 2.91 7.79 -18.34
CA ILE A 56 2.72 6.56 -19.13
C ILE A 56 1.77 6.81 -20.31
N PRO A 57 0.51 7.25 -20.11
CA PRO A 57 -0.40 7.44 -21.22
C PRO A 57 0.04 8.57 -22.16
N LEU A 58 0.68 9.62 -21.62
CA LEU A 58 1.22 10.71 -22.41
C LEU A 58 2.31 10.25 -23.38
N LEU A 59 3.28 9.47 -22.88
CA LEU A 59 4.37 8.91 -23.68
C LEU A 59 3.84 7.94 -24.73
N ALA A 60 2.86 7.11 -24.37
CA ALA A 60 2.23 6.18 -25.31
C ALA A 60 1.54 6.92 -26.48
N VAL A 61 0.84 8.02 -26.19
CA VAL A 61 0.20 8.86 -27.21
C VAL A 61 1.22 9.59 -28.08
N ILE A 62 2.24 10.22 -27.47
CA ILE A 62 3.30 10.93 -28.20
C ILE A 62 4.06 9.98 -29.12
N SER A 63 4.26 8.73 -28.69
CA SER A 63 4.93 7.71 -29.48
C SER A 63 4.08 7.11 -30.62
N GLY A 64 2.79 7.45 -30.66
CA GLY A 64 1.86 6.97 -31.70
C GLY A 64 1.37 5.53 -31.51
N ILE A 65 1.66 4.87 -30.38
CA ILE A 65 1.19 3.50 -30.10
C ILE A 65 -0.32 3.48 -29.85
N PHE A 66 -0.81 4.45 -29.08
CA PHE A 66 -2.22 4.51 -28.68
C PHE A 66 -2.82 5.88 -28.98
N THR A 67 -4.11 5.90 -29.29
CA THR A 67 -4.91 7.12 -29.24
C THR A 67 -5.07 7.61 -27.80
N VAL A 68 -5.48 8.87 -27.62
CA VAL A 68 -5.74 9.44 -26.28
C VAL A 68 -6.76 8.61 -25.51
N ALA A 69 -7.82 8.14 -26.18
CA ALA A 69 -8.88 7.35 -25.56
C ALA A 69 -8.37 5.98 -25.10
N GLU A 70 -7.66 5.25 -25.97
CA GLU A 70 -7.07 3.93 -25.66
C GLU A 70 -6.07 4.02 -24.52
N SER A 71 -5.27 5.08 -24.49
CA SER A 71 -4.24 5.28 -23.48
C SER A 71 -4.83 5.56 -22.08
N LEU A 72 -5.98 6.25 -22.02
CA LEU A 72 -6.63 6.63 -20.76
C LEU A 72 -7.64 5.60 -20.23
N VAL A 73 -8.11 4.65 -21.05
CA VAL A 73 -9.15 3.69 -20.65
C VAL A 73 -8.78 2.91 -19.39
N ASN A 74 -7.49 2.64 -19.17
CA ASN A 74 -6.97 1.92 -18.01
C ASN A 74 -7.23 2.65 -16.67
N PHE A 75 -7.41 3.98 -16.68
CA PHE A 75 -7.79 4.74 -15.47
C PHE A 75 -9.26 4.52 -15.07
N ALA A 76 -10.08 3.96 -15.95
CA ALA A 76 -11.48 3.61 -15.68
C ALA A 76 -11.66 2.12 -15.33
N HIS A 77 -10.59 1.39 -15.02
CA HIS A 77 -10.68 -0.02 -14.65
C HIS A 77 -11.60 -0.22 -13.42
N PRO A 78 -12.53 -1.20 -13.42
CA PRO A 78 -13.52 -1.38 -12.33
C PRO A 78 -12.91 -1.51 -10.93
N ILE A 79 -11.71 -2.07 -10.83
CA ILE A 79 -11.01 -2.22 -9.54
C ILE A 79 -10.62 -0.87 -8.92
N ILE A 80 -10.36 0.17 -9.73
CA ILE A 80 -10.11 1.52 -9.21
C ILE A 80 -11.36 2.05 -8.50
N PHE A 81 -12.55 1.80 -9.06
CA PHE A 81 -13.82 2.17 -8.44
C PHE A 81 -14.15 1.33 -7.20
N LEU A 82 -13.83 0.04 -7.20
CA LEU A 82 -13.92 -0.80 -6.01
C LEU A 82 -13.06 -0.25 -4.87
N PHE A 83 -11.83 0.16 -5.18
CA PHE A 83 -10.91 0.75 -4.21
C PHE A 83 -11.40 2.12 -3.71
N LEU A 84 -11.95 2.95 -4.61
CA LEU A 84 -12.59 4.22 -4.25
C LEU A 84 -13.76 4.01 -3.28
N GLY A 85 -14.63 3.03 -3.54
CA GLY A 85 -15.72 2.66 -2.64
C GLY A 85 -15.21 2.18 -1.27
N GLY A 86 -14.13 1.39 -1.28
CA GLY A 86 -13.42 0.98 -0.07
C GLY A 86 -12.90 2.16 0.75
N PHE A 87 -12.28 3.15 0.10
CA PHE A 87 -11.83 4.38 0.76
C PHE A 87 -12.98 5.24 1.30
N ALA A 88 -14.10 5.33 0.58
CA ALA A 88 -15.28 6.02 1.07
C ALA A 88 -15.81 5.35 2.36
N LEU A 89 -15.87 4.02 2.38
CA LEU A 89 -16.24 3.25 3.57
C LEU A 89 -15.26 3.48 4.71
N ALA A 90 -13.95 3.37 4.46
CA ALA A 90 -12.90 3.63 5.44
C ALA A 90 -13.00 5.04 6.05
N ALA A 91 -13.23 6.05 5.20
CA ALA A 91 -13.40 7.43 5.64
C ALA A 91 -14.65 7.59 6.50
N ALA A 92 -15.76 6.93 6.17
CA ALA A 92 -16.98 6.94 6.98
C ALA A 92 -16.75 6.30 8.35
N LEU A 93 -16.10 5.13 8.40
CA LEU A 93 -15.75 4.43 9.65
C LEU A 93 -14.88 5.30 10.56
N LYS A 94 -13.85 5.94 9.98
CA LYS A 94 -12.94 6.85 10.68
C LYS A 94 -13.66 8.11 11.17
N ARG A 95 -14.50 8.73 10.34
CA ARG A 95 -15.25 9.94 10.71
C ARG A 95 -16.23 9.67 11.85
N GLN A 96 -16.84 8.48 11.88
CA GLN A 96 -17.72 8.04 12.96
C GLN A 96 -16.95 7.64 14.23
N GLY A 97 -15.62 7.48 14.14
CA GLY A 97 -14.76 6.98 15.21
C GLY A 97 -15.03 5.51 15.56
N LEU A 98 -15.61 4.73 14.64
CA LEU A 98 -15.92 3.32 14.90
C LEU A 98 -14.64 2.50 15.08
N ASP A 99 -13.63 2.79 14.27
CA ASP A 99 -12.26 2.26 14.35
C ASP A 99 -11.67 2.41 15.77
N ARG A 100 -11.75 3.62 16.34
CA ARG A 100 -11.29 3.90 17.71
C ARG A 100 -12.15 3.20 18.76
N ARG A 101 -13.47 3.13 18.57
CA ARG A 101 -14.38 2.46 19.52
C ARG A 101 -14.12 0.97 19.58
N ILE A 102 -13.91 0.31 18.44
CA ILE A 102 -13.56 -1.12 18.37
C ILE A 102 -12.26 -1.37 19.15
N ALA A 103 -11.23 -0.57 18.88
CA ALA A 103 -9.95 -0.72 19.56
C ALA A 103 -10.05 -0.53 21.08
N LEU A 104 -10.76 0.50 21.54
CA LEU A 104 -10.96 0.74 22.98
C LEU A 104 -11.79 -0.36 23.65
N LEU A 105 -12.83 -0.88 22.98
CA LEU A 105 -13.67 -1.96 23.50
C LEU A 105 -12.84 -3.23 23.70
N VAL A 106 -12.04 -3.59 22.71
CA VAL A 106 -11.16 -4.76 22.81
C VAL A 106 -10.09 -4.57 23.87
N MET A 107 -9.52 -3.37 24.02
CA MET A 107 -8.60 -3.09 25.12
C MET A 107 -9.25 -3.17 26.50
N ARG A 108 -10.54 -2.84 26.65
CA ARG A 108 -11.28 -3.08 27.90
C ARG A 108 -11.42 -4.58 28.20
N ILE A 109 -11.56 -5.42 27.17
CA ILE A 109 -11.62 -6.89 27.33
C ILE A 109 -10.30 -7.45 27.87
N ALA A 110 -9.16 -6.81 27.60
CA ALA A 110 -7.87 -7.23 28.13
C ALA A 110 -7.78 -7.16 29.67
N ARG A 111 -8.71 -6.45 30.35
CA ARG A 111 -8.83 -6.39 31.83
C ARG A 111 -7.51 -6.13 32.57
N GLY A 112 -6.62 -5.33 31.98
CA GLY A 112 -5.33 -4.96 32.59
C GLY A 112 -4.22 -6.02 32.47
N GLN A 113 -4.46 -7.14 31.79
CA GLN A 113 -3.41 -8.15 31.53
C GLN A 113 -2.54 -7.70 30.35
N MET A 114 -1.26 -7.44 30.61
CA MET A 114 -0.33 -6.91 29.59
C MET A 114 -0.23 -7.82 28.35
N ASN A 115 0.00 -9.11 28.55
CA ASN A 115 0.19 -10.06 27.43
C ASN A 115 -1.05 -10.13 26.54
N LEU A 116 -2.24 -10.27 27.16
CA LEU A 116 -3.50 -10.29 26.43
C LEU A 116 -3.77 -8.94 25.73
N GLY A 117 -3.45 -7.83 26.40
CA GLY A 117 -3.57 -6.49 25.82
C GLY A 117 -2.73 -6.31 24.56
N VAL A 118 -1.49 -6.81 24.55
CA VAL A 118 -0.61 -6.74 23.38
C VAL A 118 -1.11 -7.60 22.23
N ILE A 119 -1.49 -8.87 22.50
CA ILE A 119 -2.03 -9.78 21.47
C ILE A 119 -3.30 -9.18 20.84
N LEU A 120 -4.21 -8.68 21.68
CA LEU A 120 -5.44 -8.05 21.21
C LEU A 120 -5.14 -6.76 20.43
N LEU A 121 -4.15 -5.97 20.85
CA LEU A 121 -3.74 -4.78 20.11
C LEU A 121 -3.24 -5.14 18.71
N PHE A 122 -2.42 -6.18 18.57
CA PHE A 122 -1.96 -6.68 17.27
C PHE A 122 -3.14 -7.19 16.42
N ALA A 123 -4.05 -7.94 17.03
CA ALA A 123 -5.20 -8.53 16.32
C ALA A 123 -6.14 -7.44 15.78
N VAL A 124 -6.46 -6.44 16.60
CA VAL A 124 -7.30 -5.31 16.17
C VAL A 124 -6.57 -4.45 15.14
N THR A 125 -5.25 -4.28 15.29
CA THR A 125 -4.44 -3.56 14.30
C THR A 125 -4.54 -4.25 12.94
N ALA A 126 -4.31 -5.57 12.88
CA ALA A 126 -4.44 -6.33 11.64
C ALA A 126 -5.86 -6.26 11.07
N PHE A 127 -6.88 -6.49 11.91
CA PHE A 127 -8.28 -6.45 11.49
C PHE A 127 -8.70 -5.08 10.95
N THR A 128 -8.32 -3.99 11.61
CA THR A 128 -8.68 -2.64 11.17
C THR A 128 -7.93 -2.26 9.89
N SER A 129 -6.69 -2.71 9.74
CA SER A 129 -5.89 -2.47 8.54
C SER A 129 -6.43 -3.15 7.29
N MET A 130 -7.24 -4.20 7.42
CA MET A 130 -7.95 -4.83 6.29
C MET A 130 -8.90 -3.87 5.57
N TRP A 131 -9.38 -2.82 6.23
CA TRP A 131 -10.46 -1.97 5.71
C TRP A 131 -10.07 -0.50 5.53
N ILE A 132 -9.04 -0.02 6.22
CA ILE A 132 -8.67 1.40 6.24
C ILE A 132 -7.41 1.64 5.40
N SER A 133 -6.27 1.81 6.06
CA SER A 133 -4.95 1.87 5.43
C SER A 133 -3.91 1.62 6.50
N ASN A 134 -2.81 0.96 6.12
CA ASN A 134 -1.75 0.58 7.05
C ASN A 134 -1.24 1.78 7.85
N THR A 135 -1.03 2.91 7.17
CA THR A 135 -0.55 4.16 7.79
C THR A 135 -1.57 4.76 8.75
N ALA A 136 -2.86 4.83 8.38
CA ALA A 136 -3.89 5.38 9.25
C ALA A 136 -4.13 4.50 10.48
N THR A 137 -4.18 3.18 10.28
CA THR A 137 -4.34 2.21 11.37
C THR A 137 -3.18 2.28 12.35
N THR A 138 -1.93 2.30 11.85
CA THR A 138 -0.73 2.43 12.70
C THR A 138 -0.78 3.72 13.54
N ALA A 139 -1.08 4.86 12.91
CA ALA A 139 -1.18 6.15 13.60
C ALA A 139 -2.29 6.15 14.67
N MET A 140 -3.42 5.49 14.40
CA MET A 140 -4.51 5.35 15.36
C MET A 140 -4.13 4.47 16.56
N MET A 141 -3.40 3.38 16.33
CA MET A 141 -3.04 2.42 17.37
C MET A 141 -1.91 2.91 18.27
N LEU A 142 -1.04 3.80 17.77
CA LEU A 142 0.11 4.31 18.50
C LEU A 142 -0.27 4.93 19.87
N PRO A 143 -1.27 5.83 19.99
CA PRO A 143 -1.72 6.33 21.30
C PRO A 143 -2.21 5.23 22.25
N LEU A 144 -2.90 4.20 21.74
CA LEU A 144 -3.38 3.08 22.56
C LEU A 144 -2.21 2.22 23.06
N ALA A 145 -1.22 1.98 22.21
CA ALA A 145 0.01 1.28 22.55
C ALA A 145 0.79 2.00 23.64
N LEU A 146 0.98 3.32 23.49
CA LEU A 146 1.64 4.15 24.49
C LEU A 146 0.87 4.19 25.81
N GLY A 147 -0.46 4.24 25.75
CA GLY A 147 -1.33 4.12 26.92
C GLY A 147 -1.15 2.78 27.64
N LEU A 148 -1.12 1.67 26.92
CA LEU A 148 -0.89 0.33 27.47
C LEU A 148 0.51 0.22 28.11
N LEU A 149 1.53 0.77 27.44
CA LEU A 149 2.92 0.70 27.89
C LEU A 149 3.23 1.65 29.05
N SER A 150 2.42 2.69 29.27
CA SER A 150 2.67 3.75 30.27
C SER A 150 2.82 3.26 31.71
N ALA A 151 2.29 2.07 32.04
CA ALA A 151 2.44 1.44 33.34
C ALA A 151 3.85 0.86 33.61
N LEU A 152 4.69 0.76 32.58
CA LEU A 152 6.02 0.14 32.65
C LEU A 152 7.13 1.21 32.60
N PRO A 153 8.09 1.21 33.55
CA PRO A 153 9.26 2.09 33.45
C PRO A 153 10.07 1.79 32.18
N TYR A 154 10.26 2.80 31.33
CA TYR A 154 10.84 2.65 30.00
C TYR A 154 12.27 2.09 30.04
N GLU A 155 13.08 2.57 30.96
CA GLU A 155 14.52 2.28 31.11
C GLU A 155 14.75 0.79 31.40
N LYS A 156 13.82 0.17 32.12
CA LYS A 156 13.86 -1.27 32.45
C LYS A 156 13.17 -2.13 31.38
N ASN A 157 12.26 -1.56 30.59
CA ASN A 157 11.38 -2.31 29.68
C ASN A 157 11.50 -1.90 28.20
N ARG A 158 12.62 -1.31 27.79
CA ARG A 158 12.84 -0.80 26.43
C ARG A 158 12.53 -1.84 25.34
N ARG A 159 12.88 -3.11 25.55
CA ARG A 159 12.57 -4.21 24.60
C ARG A 159 11.07 -4.41 24.41
N THR A 160 10.29 -4.35 25.49
CA THR A 160 8.82 -4.48 25.47
C THR A 160 8.19 -3.34 24.68
N TYR A 161 8.67 -2.11 24.86
CA TYR A 161 8.21 -0.96 24.06
C TYR A 161 8.44 -1.19 22.56
N TRP A 162 9.67 -1.55 22.16
CA TRP A 162 9.97 -1.81 20.75
C TRP A 162 9.21 -3.00 20.18
N PHE A 163 9.02 -4.06 20.97
CA PHE A 163 8.20 -5.22 20.59
C PHE A 163 6.77 -4.80 20.24
N VAL A 164 6.13 -4.01 21.11
CA VAL A 164 4.75 -3.55 20.87
C VAL A 164 4.67 -2.58 19.69
N LEU A 165 5.58 -1.60 19.60
CA LEU A 165 5.56 -0.61 18.53
C LEU A 165 5.82 -1.24 17.15
N LEU A 166 6.81 -2.12 17.04
CA LEU A 166 7.10 -2.86 15.81
C LEU A 166 6.00 -3.88 15.49
N GLY A 167 5.46 -4.55 16.52
CA GLY A 167 4.36 -5.49 16.36
C GLY A 167 3.12 -4.84 15.78
N ILE A 168 2.79 -3.60 16.16
CA ILE A 168 1.72 -2.82 15.52
C ILE A 168 2.06 -2.50 14.06
N ALA A 169 3.27 -2.04 13.78
CA ALA A 169 3.68 -1.72 12.42
C ALA A 169 3.59 -2.96 11.50
N TYR A 170 4.03 -4.13 11.97
CA TYR A 170 3.90 -5.38 11.22
C TYR A 170 2.46 -5.86 11.14
N SER A 171 1.70 -5.81 12.23
CA SER A 171 0.28 -6.21 12.23
C SER A 171 -0.54 -5.37 11.25
N ALA A 172 -0.27 -4.07 11.13
CA ALA A 172 -0.94 -3.21 10.16
C ALA A 172 -0.58 -3.62 8.72
N ASN A 173 0.70 -3.86 8.43
CA ASN A 173 1.12 -4.29 7.09
C ASN A 173 0.56 -5.67 6.72
N ILE A 174 0.62 -6.63 7.64
CA ILE A 174 0.08 -7.97 7.46
C ILE A 174 -1.44 -7.89 7.26
N GLY A 175 -2.16 -7.20 8.15
CA GLY A 175 -3.61 -7.00 8.04
C GLY A 175 -4.04 -6.39 6.71
N GLY A 176 -3.24 -5.46 6.15
CA GLY A 176 -3.48 -4.86 4.84
C GLY A 176 -3.46 -5.86 3.67
N ILE A 177 -2.87 -7.06 3.83
CA ILE A 177 -2.88 -8.14 2.83
C ILE A 177 -4.25 -8.85 2.79
N GLY A 178 -4.99 -8.81 3.90
CA GLY A 178 -6.20 -9.63 4.11
C GLY A 178 -7.34 -9.37 3.12
N THR A 179 -7.46 -8.15 2.59
CA THR A 179 -8.50 -7.80 1.62
C THR A 179 -7.93 -6.96 0.47
N LEU A 180 -8.69 -6.89 -0.63
CA LEU A 180 -8.35 -6.09 -1.81
C LEU A 180 -8.24 -4.58 -1.49
N VAL A 181 -9.00 -4.09 -0.50
CA VAL A 181 -9.05 -2.67 -0.12
C VAL A 181 -7.88 -2.27 0.79
N GLY A 182 -7.28 -3.22 1.52
CA GLY A 182 -6.29 -2.92 2.54
C GLY A 182 -5.02 -2.23 2.03
N SER A 183 -4.56 -2.57 0.81
CA SER A 183 -3.38 -1.94 0.23
C SER A 183 -3.40 -1.87 -1.31
N PRO A 184 -2.79 -0.83 -1.93
CA PRO A 184 -2.76 -0.70 -3.39
C PRO A 184 -2.17 -1.91 -4.16
N PRO A 185 -1.10 -2.59 -3.68
CA PRO A 185 -0.57 -3.78 -4.35
C PRO A 185 -1.62 -4.89 -4.57
N ASN A 186 -2.54 -5.07 -3.62
CA ASN A 186 -3.61 -6.07 -3.74
C ASN A 186 -4.56 -5.74 -4.89
N ALA A 187 -4.94 -4.47 -5.03
CA ALA A 187 -5.78 -3.99 -6.12
C ALA A 187 -5.07 -4.14 -7.48
N ILE A 188 -3.77 -3.83 -7.55
CA ILE A 188 -2.97 -4.00 -8.78
C ILE A 188 -2.89 -5.48 -9.17
N ALA A 189 -2.57 -6.36 -8.22
CA ALA A 189 -2.52 -7.79 -8.47
C ALA A 189 -3.89 -8.36 -8.86
N ALA A 190 -4.95 -7.92 -8.19
CA ALA A 190 -6.31 -8.33 -8.53
C ALA A 190 -6.72 -7.88 -9.94
N ALA A 191 -6.31 -6.68 -10.36
CA ALA A 191 -6.53 -6.19 -11.73
C ALA A 191 -5.77 -7.00 -12.77
N ALA A 192 -4.49 -7.30 -12.49
CA ALA A 192 -3.67 -8.10 -13.39
C ALA A 192 -4.18 -9.54 -13.56
N MET A 193 -4.74 -10.12 -12.50
CA MET A 193 -5.23 -11.50 -12.48
C MET A 193 -6.74 -11.63 -12.80
N GLY A 194 -7.46 -10.52 -12.92
CA GLY A 194 -8.91 -10.53 -13.14
C GLY A 194 -9.72 -11.13 -11.98
N ILE A 195 -9.22 -11.04 -10.74
CA ILE A 195 -9.88 -11.62 -9.56
C ILE A 195 -10.66 -10.58 -8.76
N GLY A 196 -11.80 -11.00 -8.23
CA GLY A 196 -12.69 -10.16 -7.42
C GLY A 196 -12.35 -10.15 -5.92
N PHE A 197 -13.09 -9.35 -5.16
CA PHE A 197 -12.92 -9.22 -3.70
C PHE A 197 -13.02 -10.56 -2.95
N ALA A 198 -14.05 -11.36 -3.25
CA ALA A 198 -14.28 -12.65 -2.57
C ALA A 198 -13.18 -13.68 -2.86
N GLN A 199 -12.67 -13.70 -4.10
CA GLN A 199 -11.55 -14.56 -4.48
C GLN A 199 -10.27 -14.11 -3.76
N TRP A 200 -9.98 -12.80 -3.72
CA TRP A 200 -8.84 -12.29 -2.97
C TRP A 200 -8.89 -12.70 -1.50
N LEU A 201 -10.07 -12.62 -0.88
CA LEU A 201 -10.27 -12.93 0.53
C LEU A 201 -9.92 -14.39 0.87
N GLN A 202 -10.10 -15.33 -0.08
CA GLN A 202 -9.70 -16.73 0.08
C GLN A 202 -8.17 -16.90 0.15
N PHE A 203 -7.38 -15.99 -0.41
CA PHE A 203 -5.92 -16.00 -0.32
C PHE A 203 -5.40 -15.10 0.80
N GLY A 204 -5.99 -13.91 0.92
CA GLY A 204 -5.59 -12.87 1.87
C GLY A 204 -5.77 -13.30 3.32
N LEU A 205 -6.93 -13.84 3.69
CA LEU A 205 -7.19 -14.23 5.08
C LEU A 205 -6.28 -15.34 5.58
N PRO A 206 -6.08 -16.47 4.86
CA PRO A 206 -5.11 -17.48 5.29
C PRO A 206 -3.70 -16.91 5.44
N THR A 207 -3.27 -16.04 4.51
CA THR A 207 -1.95 -15.40 4.58
C THR A 207 -1.80 -14.55 5.84
N VAL A 208 -2.83 -13.75 6.17
CA VAL A 208 -2.84 -12.96 7.41
C VAL A 208 -2.73 -13.85 8.64
N LEU A 209 -3.49 -14.94 8.70
CA LEU A 209 -3.48 -15.86 9.84
C LEU A 209 -2.12 -16.54 10.04
N VAL A 210 -1.47 -16.95 8.95
CA VAL A 210 -0.15 -17.59 9.00
C VAL A 210 0.95 -16.61 9.38
N MET A 211 0.90 -15.38 8.86
CA MET A 211 1.92 -14.36 9.11
C MET A 211 1.71 -13.59 10.41
N PHE A 212 0.57 -13.78 11.09
CA PHE A 212 0.19 -12.98 12.24
C PHE A 212 1.28 -13.03 13.33
N PRO A 213 1.78 -11.87 13.83
CA PRO A 213 2.95 -11.83 14.70
C PRO A 213 2.54 -12.20 16.14
N LEU A 214 2.53 -13.51 16.43
CA LEU A 214 2.38 -14.08 17.77
C LEU A 214 3.73 -14.55 18.32
#